data_AF-A0A1J4WH35-F1
#
_entry.id   AF-A0A1J4WH35-F1
#
_cell.length_a   1.000
_cell.length_b   1.000
_cell.length_c   1.000
_cell.angle_alpha   90.00
_cell.angle_beta   90.00
_cell.angle_gamma   90.00
#
_symmetry.space_group_name_H-M   'P 1'
#
loop_
_entity.id
_entity.type
_entity.pdbx_description
1 polymer ?
#
loop_
_entity_poly.entity_id
_entity_poly.type
_entity_poly.pdbx_seq_one_letter_code
_entity_poly.pdbx_strand_id
1 'polypeptide(L)'
;MSKNNLDRPLIIRDIQEVLIPAMEAVFATKKELLGFSIKKELTEFKDEIHEFKDGMYRFKIEMYEFKDEMYEFRDEMTKFKNNAYNFQDKVLKDLDTLLTEKTMVFYHMEKHRKMWQVVIPALEAKKILAPNQLKRIKALAVY
;
A
#
# COMPACT_ATOMS: atom_id res chain seq x y z
N MET A 1 93.58 1.04 -27.53
CA MET A 1 92.20 1.31 -27.96
C MET A 1 91.56 -0.02 -28.34
N SER A 2 90.41 -0.32 -27.73
CA SER A 2 89.77 -1.64 -27.65
C SER A 2 89.58 -2.32 -29.02
N LYS A 3 90.12 -3.54 -29.17
CA LYS A 3 89.83 -4.40 -30.34
C LYS A 3 88.37 -4.87 -30.21
N ASN A 4 87.53 -4.48 -31.16
CA ASN A 4 86.17 -4.98 -31.26
C ASN A 4 86.17 -6.52 -31.31
N ASN A 5 85.56 -7.12 -30.29
CA ASN A 5 85.54 -8.56 -30.03
C ASN A 5 84.43 -9.27 -30.84
N LEU A 6 84.15 -8.79 -32.05
CA LEU A 6 82.98 -9.17 -32.86
C LEU A 6 83.26 -10.25 -33.93
N ASP A 7 84.54 -10.58 -34.18
CA ASP A 7 84.93 -11.58 -35.19
C ASP A 7 85.16 -12.99 -34.63
N ARG A 8 84.87 -13.21 -33.34
CA ARG A 8 84.97 -14.54 -32.73
C ARG A 8 83.62 -15.27 -32.83
N PRO A 9 83.61 -16.61 -32.99
CA PRO A 9 82.38 -17.39 -32.98
C PRO A 9 81.59 -17.16 -31.69
N LEU A 10 80.26 -17.04 -31.81
CA LEU A 10 79.38 -16.90 -30.66
C LEU A 10 79.54 -18.13 -29.74
N ILE A 11 79.88 -17.90 -28.48
CA ILE A 11 80.00 -18.98 -27.50
C ILE A 11 78.80 -19.01 -26.54
N ILE A 12 78.57 -20.17 -25.90
CA ILE A 12 77.48 -20.38 -24.94
C ILE A 12 77.48 -19.29 -23.85
N ARG A 13 78.66 -18.84 -23.44
CA ARG A 13 78.83 -17.77 -22.47
C ARG A 13 78.27 -16.43 -22.94
N ASP A 14 78.45 -16.08 -24.22
CA ASP A 14 77.88 -14.84 -24.79
C ASP A 14 76.34 -14.92 -24.81
N ILE A 15 75.77 -16.12 -25.03
CA ILE A 15 74.32 -16.33 -24.97
C ILE A 15 73.80 -16.12 -23.55
N GLN A 16 74.47 -16.70 -22.55
CA GLN A 16 74.05 -16.65 -21.14
C GLN A 16 74.27 -15.29 -20.47
N GLU A 17 75.40 -14.63 -20.75
CA GLU A 17 75.79 -13.40 -20.05
C GLU A 17 75.35 -12.12 -20.78
N VAL A 18 75.05 -12.17 -22.08
CA VAL A 18 74.73 -10.98 -22.88
C VAL A 18 73.34 -11.06 -23.53
N LEU A 19 73.09 -12.10 -24.34
CA LEU A 19 71.84 -12.20 -25.12
C LEU A 19 70.62 -12.46 -24.24
N ILE A 20 70.67 -13.42 -23.31
CA ILE A 20 69.53 -13.73 -22.43
C ILE A 20 69.13 -12.51 -21.59
N PRO A 21 70.04 -11.83 -20.86
CA PRO A 21 69.68 -10.62 -20.13
C PRO A 21 69.15 -9.48 -21.00
N ALA A 22 69.72 -9.29 -22.21
CA ALA A 22 69.22 -8.29 -23.15
C ALA A 22 67.82 -8.63 -23.67
N MET A 23 67.52 -9.90 -23.89
CA MET A 23 66.18 -10.36 -24.26
C MET A 23 65.19 -10.21 -23.09
N GLU A 24 65.57 -10.57 -21.87
CA GLU A 24 64.74 -10.38 -20.67
C GLU A 24 64.48 -8.89 -20.37
N ALA A 25 65.41 -7.99 -20.72
CA ALA A 25 65.22 -6.55 -20.56
C ALA A 25 64.22 -5.94 -21.56
N VAL A 26 63.96 -6.61 -22.69
CA VAL A 26 63.07 -6.12 -23.76
C VAL A 26 61.74 -6.87 -23.76
N PHE A 27 61.73 -8.16 -23.44
CA PHE A 27 60.57 -9.02 -23.48
C PHE A 27 60.08 -9.37 -22.06
N ALA A 28 58.76 -9.24 -21.86
CA ALA A 28 58.14 -9.66 -20.60
C ALA A 28 58.35 -11.15 -20.34
N THR A 29 58.91 -11.47 -19.20
CA THR A 29 59.16 -12.85 -18.77
C THR A 29 57.88 -13.50 -18.26
N LYS A 30 57.84 -14.84 -18.28
CA LYS A 30 56.71 -15.60 -17.73
C LYS A 30 56.45 -15.27 -16.25
N LYS A 31 57.49 -14.91 -15.49
CA LYS A 31 57.39 -14.50 -14.08
C LYS A 31 56.73 -13.13 -13.92
N GLU A 32 57.05 -12.17 -14.79
CA GLU A 32 56.41 -10.85 -14.82
C GLU A 32 54.95 -10.96 -15.25
N LEU A 33 54.65 -11.78 -16.25
CA LEU A 33 53.29 -12.08 -16.68
C LEU A 33 52.46 -12.81 -15.60
N LEU A 34 53.11 -13.62 -14.74
CA LEU A 34 52.47 -14.23 -13.57
C LEU A 34 52.21 -13.22 -12.45
N GLY A 35 53.00 -12.14 -12.38
CA GLY A 35 52.81 -11.03 -11.43
C GLY A 35 51.65 -10.10 -11.80
N PHE A 36 51.14 -10.18 -13.03
CA PHE A 36 49.89 -9.50 -13.42
C PHE A 36 48.70 -10.19 -12.74
N SER A 37 48.17 -9.58 -11.68
CA SER A 37 47.00 -10.03 -10.90
C SER A 37 45.67 -10.09 -11.66
N ILE A 38 45.67 -9.88 -12.98
CA ILE A 38 44.48 -9.79 -13.85
C ILE A 38 43.56 -11.01 -13.71
N LYS A 39 44.11 -12.22 -13.55
CA LYS A 39 43.27 -13.43 -13.36
C LYS A 39 42.46 -13.40 -12.07
N LYS A 40 43.04 -12.87 -10.99
CA LYS A 40 42.37 -12.78 -9.70
C LYS A 40 41.29 -11.71 -9.77
N GLU A 41 41.62 -10.54 -10.31
CA GLU A 41 40.66 -9.43 -10.53
C GLU A 41 39.48 -9.85 -11.42
N LEU A 42 39.72 -10.62 -12.49
CA LEU A 42 38.64 -11.15 -13.34
C LEU A 42 37.74 -12.15 -12.63
N THR A 43 38.29 -12.97 -11.72
CA THR A 43 37.50 -13.90 -10.90
C THR A 43 36.65 -13.13 -9.90
N GLU A 44 37.25 -12.18 -9.17
CA GLU A 44 36.54 -11.31 -8.21
C GLU A 44 35.41 -10.54 -8.89
N PHE A 45 35.67 -9.95 -10.06
CA PHE A 45 34.65 -9.27 -10.86
C PHE A 45 33.51 -10.21 -11.30
N LYS A 46 33.82 -11.46 -11.64
CA LYS A 46 32.82 -12.45 -12.02
C LYS A 46 31.92 -12.84 -10.85
N ASP A 47 32.50 -12.91 -9.65
CA ASP A 47 31.77 -13.21 -8.41
C ASP A 47 30.88 -12.02 -8.02
N GLU A 48 31.38 -10.79 -8.09
CA GLU A 48 30.58 -9.57 -7.91
C GLU A 48 29.39 -9.48 -8.88
N ILE A 49 29.59 -9.86 -10.14
CA ILE A 49 28.49 -9.93 -11.12
C ILE A 49 27.46 -11.00 -10.75
N HIS A 50 27.88 -12.12 -10.19
CA HIS A 50 26.93 -13.15 -9.73
C HIS A 50 26.12 -12.64 -8.54
N GLU A 51 26.76 -12.06 -7.54
CA GLU A 51 26.08 -11.48 -6.38
C GLU A 51 25.10 -10.37 -6.80
N PHE A 52 25.50 -9.51 -7.73
CA PHE A 52 24.62 -8.48 -8.26
C PHE A 52 23.39 -9.07 -8.96
N LYS A 53 23.57 -10.11 -9.78
CA LYS A 53 22.45 -10.80 -10.44
C LYS A 53 21.51 -11.43 -9.42
N ASP A 54 22.04 -12.12 -8.42
CA ASP A 54 21.25 -12.74 -7.36
C ASP A 54 20.47 -11.69 -6.56
N GLY A 55 21.10 -10.55 -6.25
CA GLY A 55 20.44 -9.40 -5.65
C GLY A 55 19.29 -8.87 -6.50
N MET A 56 19.48 -8.75 -7.81
CA MET A 56 18.43 -8.35 -8.76
C MET A 56 17.28 -9.35 -8.85
N TYR A 57 17.56 -10.66 -8.74
CA TYR A 57 16.50 -11.66 -8.68
C TYR A 57 15.67 -11.54 -7.41
N ARG A 58 16.30 -11.36 -6.23
CA ARG A 58 15.57 -11.16 -4.96
C ARG A 58 14.71 -9.90 -5.01
N PHE A 59 15.29 -8.78 -5.45
CA PHE A 59 14.55 -7.53 -5.62
C PHE A 59 13.32 -7.70 -6.52
N LYS A 60 13.45 -8.47 -7.61
CA LYS A 60 12.32 -8.73 -8.50
C LYS A 60 11.21 -9.55 -7.81
N ILE A 61 11.58 -10.52 -6.97
CA ILE A 61 10.62 -11.31 -6.18
C ILE A 61 9.88 -10.41 -5.18
N GLU A 62 10.61 -9.60 -4.41
CA GLU A 62 10.02 -8.63 -3.47
C GLU A 62 9.06 -7.66 -4.19
N MET A 63 9.38 -7.27 -5.42
CA MET A 63 8.51 -6.42 -6.22
C MET A 63 7.25 -7.12 -6.75
N TYR A 64 7.24 -8.45 -6.86
CA TYR A 64 6.01 -9.19 -7.15
C TYR A 64 5.15 -9.30 -5.89
N GLU A 65 5.74 -9.65 -4.75
CA GLU A 65 5.04 -9.73 -3.46
C GLU A 65 4.39 -8.39 -3.10
N PHE A 66 5.13 -7.28 -3.24
CA PHE A 66 4.58 -5.94 -3.02
C PHE A 66 3.39 -5.63 -3.95
N LYS A 67 3.43 -6.08 -5.20
CA LYS A 67 2.29 -5.89 -6.13
C LYS A 67 1.06 -6.66 -5.68
N ASP A 68 1.26 -7.89 -5.21
CA ASP A 68 0.18 -8.73 -4.71
C ASP A 68 -0.47 -8.10 -3.47
N GLU A 69 0.34 -7.63 -2.51
CA GLU A 69 -0.15 -6.86 -1.34
C GLU A 69 -0.93 -5.61 -1.75
N MET A 70 -0.49 -4.91 -2.80
CA MET A 70 -1.21 -3.75 -3.33
C MET A 70 -2.53 -4.11 -4.00
N TYR A 71 -2.68 -5.30 -4.58
CA TYR A 71 -3.97 -5.78 -5.08
C TYR A 71 -4.92 -6.11 -3.92
N GLU A 72 -4.43 -6.82 -2.90
CA GLU A 72 -5.23 -7.13 -1.70
C GLU A 72 -5.73 -5.86 -1.02
N PHE A 73 -4.85 -4.86 -0.85
CA PHE A 73 -5.22 -3.56 -0.29
C PHE A 73 -6.33 -2.85 -1.09
N ARG A 74 -6.29 -2.93 -2.44
CA ARG A 74 -7.34 -2.35 -3.29
C ARG A 74 -8.68 -3.06 -3.11
N ASP A 75 -8.66 -4.38 -2.96
CA ASP A 75 -9.86 -5.18 -2.73
C ASP A 75 -10.48 -4.85 -1.37
N GLU A 76 -9.67 -4.73 -0.32
CA GLU A 76 -10.11 -4.30 1.01
C GLU A 76 -10.73 -2.90 0.98
N MET A 77 -10.09 -1.96 0.29
CA MET A 77 -10.63 -0.60 0.14
C MET A 77 -11.98 -0.59 -0.60
N THR A 78 -12.14 -1.47 -1.58
CA THR A 78 -13.42 -1.64 -2.30
C THR A 78 -14.50 -2.21 -1.40
N LYS A 79 -14.19 -3.24 -0.60
CA LYS A 79 -15.12 -3.79 0.41
C LYS A 79 -15.51 -2.73 1.44
N PHE A 80 -14.56 -1.93 1.91
CA PHE A 80 -14.82 -0.84 2.85
C PHE A 80 -15.81 0.18 2.28
N LYS A 81 -15.61 0.63 1.03
CA LYS A 81 -16.55 1.54 0.35
C LYS A 81 -17.95 0.95 0.24
N ASN A 82 -18.07 -0.32 -0.14
CA ASN A 82 -19.37 -0.99 -0.24
C ASN A 82 -20.07 -1.08 1.12
N ASN A 83 -19.32 -1.36 2.18
CA ASN A 83 -19.87 -1.37 3.55
C ASN A 83 -20.36 0.02 3.98
N ALA A 84 -19.63 1.08 3.62
CA ALA A 84 -20.05 2.45 3.89
C ALA A 84 -21.36 2.81 3.16
N TYR A 85 -21.50 2.44 1.89
CA TYR A 85 -22.75 2.65 1.14
C TYR A 85 -23.91 1.85 1.75
N ASN A 86 -23.69 0.58 2.11
CA ASN A 86 -24.71 -0.24 2.77
C ASN A 86 -25.17 0.35 4.11
N PHE A 87 -24.25 0.96 4.86
CA PHE A 87 -24.59 1.67 6.09
C PHE A 87 -25.43 2.91 5.82
N GLN A 88 -25.04 3.74 4.84
CA GLN A 88 -25.83 4.91 4.43
C GLN A 88 -27.25 4.53 4.01
N ASP A 89 -27.40 3.46 3.22
CA ASP A 89 -28.71 2.95 2.79
C ASP A 89 -29.60 2.53 3.95
N LYS A 90 -29.03 1.90 4.99
CA LYS A 90 -29.78 1.55 6.21
C LYS A 90 -30.24 2.80 6.95
N VAL A 91 -29.35 3.77 7.14
CA VAL A 91 -29.69 5.04 7.81
C VAL A 91 -30.79 5.78 7.03
N LEU A 92 -30.74 5.81 5.70
CA LEU A 92 -31.76 6.44 4.89
C LEU A 92 -33.14 5.76 5.05
N LYS A 93 -33.18 4.43 5.10
CA LYS A 93 -34.41 3.67 5.35
C LYS A 93 -34.98 3.93 6.75
N ASP A 94 -34.11 3.98 7.76
CA ASP A 94 -34.53 4.29 9.13
C ASP A 94 -35.11 5.71 9.22
N LEU A 95 -34.48 6.69 8.54
CA LEU A 95 -34.98 8.05 8.47
C LEU A 95 -36.33 8.17 7.76
N ASP A 96 -36.53 7.44 6.65
CA ASP A 96 -37.80 7.40 5.93
C ASP A 96 -38.92 6.80 6.80
N THR A 97 -38.60 5.73 7.53
CA THR A 97 -39.51 5.12 8.50
C THR A 97 -39.90 6.10 9.59
N LEU A 98 -38.92 6.78 10.20
CA LEU A 98 -39.16 7.80 11.23
C LEU A 98 -39.99 8.98 10.72
N LEU A 99 -39.77 9.42 9.48
CA LEU A 99 -40.55 10.49 8.87
C LEU A 99 -42.02 10.05 8.68
N THR A 100 -42.23 8.82 8.23
CA THR A 100 -43.56 8.22 8.08
C THR A 100 -44.26 8.11 9.44
N GLU A 101 -43.59 7.59 10.47
CA GLU A 101 -44.14 7.49 11.82
C GLU A 101 -44.49 8.87 12.39
N LYS A 102 -43.59 9.85 12.26
CA LYS A 102 -43.81 11.22 12.73
C LYS A 102 -45.02 11.86 12.06
N THR A 103 -45.18 11.70 10.75
CA THR A 103 -46.31 12.26 10.00
C THR A 103 -47.63 11.59 10.40
N MET A 104 -47.63 10.28 10.59
CA MET A 104 -48.79 9.53 11.09
C MET A 104 -49.21 10.00 12.49
N VAL A 105 -48.26 10.11 13.43
CA VAL A 105 -48.52 10.61 14.78
C VAL A 105 -49.10 12.02 14.74
N PHE A 106 -48.53 12.91 13.92
CA PHE A 106 -49.06 14.26 13.73
C PHE A 106 -50.51 14.24 13.25
N TYR A 107 -50.83 13.45 12.23
CA TYR A 107 -52.19 13.33 11.72
C TYR A 107 -53.17 12.76 12.76
N HIS A 108 -52.76 11.74 13.51
CA HIS A 108 -53.57 11.17 14.58
C HIS A 108 -53.84 12.18 15.71
N MET A 109 -52.82 12.92 16.14
CA MET A 109 -52.95 13.99 17.13
C MET A 109 -53.88 15.11 16.64
N GLU A 110 -53.70 15.55 15.39
CA GLU A 110 -54.54 16.56 14.75
C GLU A 110 -56.02 16.14 14.72
N LYS A 111 -56.29 14.89 14.33
CA LYS A 111 -57.65 14.31 14.30
C LYS A 111 -58.23 14.21 15.71
N HIS A 112 -57.46 13.71 16.68
CA HIS A 112 -57.88 13.58 18.07
C HIS A 112 -58.21 14.95 18.67
N ARG A 113 -57.37 15.96 18.44
CA ARG A 113 -57.61 17.34 18.85
C ARG A 113 -58.89 17.91 18.25
N LYS A 114 -59.11 17.77 16.93
CA LYS A 114 -60.34 18.22 16.26
C LYS A 114 -61.60 17.51 16.81
N MET A 115 -61.51 16.21 17.09
CA MET A 115 -62.59 15.46 17.74
C MET A 115 -62.94 16.06 19.10
N TRP A 116 -61.96 16.29 19.97
CA TRP A 116 -62.20 16.86 21.30
C TRP A 116 -62.72 18.30 21.27
N GLN A 117 -62.30 19.11 20.29
CA GLN A 117 -62.85 20.44 20.05
C GLN A 117 -64.36 20.43 19.78
N VAL A 118 -64.90 19.35 19.20
CA VAL A 118 -66.34 19.19 18.95
C VAL A 118 -67.06 18.51 20.11
N VAL A 119 -66.45 17.47 20.69
CA VAL A 119 -67.08 16.65 21.73
C VAL A 119 -67.23 17.41 23.05
N ILE A 120 -66.22 18.17 23.47
CA ILE A 120 -66.26 18.90 24.76
C ILE A 120 -67.44 19.89 24.80
N PRO A 121 -67.63 20.80 23.83
CA PRO A 121 -68.78 21.70 23.82
C PRO A 121 -70.13 20.98 23.76
N ALA A 122 -70.23 19.87 23.03
CA ALA A 122 -71.47 19.09 22.94
C ALA A 122 -71.85 18.45 24.29
N LEU A 123 -70.88 17.88 25.00
CA LEU A 123 -71.08 17.29 26.33
C LEU A 123 -71.50 18.35 27.37
N GLU A 124 -70.93 19.56 27.28
CA GLU A 124 -71.29 20.71 28.11
C GLU A 124 -72.72 21.17 27.86
N ALA A 125 -73.08 21.41 26.58
CA ALA A 125 -74.40 21.90 26.20
C ALA A 125 -75.52 20.94 26.61
N LYS A 126 -75.26 19.63 26.56
CA LYS A 126 -76.23 18.59 26.93
C LYS A 126 -76.20 18.22 28.42
N LYS A 127 -75.33 18.85 29.24
CA LYS A 127 -75.14 18.54 30.67
C LYS A 127 -74.94 17.04 30.97
N ILE A 128 -74.28 16.32 30.05
CA ILE A 128 -74.12 14.86 30.14
C ILE A 128 -73.17 14.47 31.29
N LEU A 129 -72.22 15.34 31.62
CA LEU A 129 -71.17 15.07 32.62
C LEU A 129 -71.22 16.08 33.77
N ALA A 130 -70.89 15.60 34.97
CA ALA A 130 -70.71 16.45 36.13
C ALA A 130 -69.49 17.38 35.97
N PRO A 131 -69.48 18.57 36.60
CA PRO A 131 -68.42 19.57 36.42
C PRO A 131 -66.99 19.06 36.72
N ASN A 132 -66.86 18.14 37.68
CA ASN A 132 -65.59 17.49 38.02
C ASN A 132 -65.07 16.55 36.91
N GLN A 133 -65.96 15.82 36.25
CA GLN A 133 -65.61 14.94 35.12
C GLN A 133 -65.20 15.76 33.90
N LEU A 134 -65.91 16.85 33.63
CA LEU A 134 -65.56 17.78 32.55
C LEU A 134 -64.19 18.44 32.77
N LYS A 135 -63.89 18.84 34.01
CA LYS A 135 -62.58 19.40 34.37
C LYS A 135 -61.44 18.40 34.12
N ARG A 136 -61.65 17.12 34.45
CA ARG A 136 -60.67 16.04 34.19
C ARG A 136 -60.49 15.79 32.70
N ILE A 137 -61.57 15.75 31.91
CA ILE A 137 -61.51 15.56 30.46
C ILE A 137 -60.80 16.73 29.78
N LYS A 138 -61.09 17.97 30.17
CA LYS A 138 -60.36 19.15 29.68
C LYS A 138 -58.87 19.09 30.01
N ALA A 139 -58.49 18.65 31.20
CA ALA A 139 -57.08 18.48 31.56
C ALA A 139 -56.36 17.40 30.72
N LEU A 140 -57.08 16.36 30.28
CA LEU A 140 -56.56 15.31 29.41
C LEU A 140 -56.52 15.73 27.92
N ALA A 141 -57.38 16.65 27.50
CA ALA A 141 -57.50 17.12 26.11
C ALA A 141 -56.58 18.31 25.75
N VAL A 142 -55.76 18.80 26.69
CA VAL A 142 -54.88 19.99 26.51
C VAL A 142 -53.48 19.64 25.96
N TYR A 143 -53.26 18.41 25.47
CA TYR A 143 -52.11 18.07 24.63
C TYR A 143 -52.52 17.95 23.16
#